data_AF-A0A2V9BSY3-F1
#
_entry.id   AF-A0A2V9BSY3-F1
#
_cell.length_a   1.000
_cell.length_b   1.000
_cell.length_c   1.000
_cell.angle_alpha   90.00
_cell.angle_beta   90.00
_cell.angle_gamma   90.00
#
_symmetry.space_group_name_H-M   'P 1'
#
loop_
_entity.id
_entity.type
_entity.pdbx_description
1 polymer ?
#
loop_
_entity_poly.entity_id
_entity_poly.type
_entity_poly.pdbx_seq_one_letter_code
_entity_poly.pdbx_strand_id
1 'polypeptide(L)'
;SEVIEDCALARAVKQSGGKIRLGLTRSSVSLRGYDSFAGIRDLIARVAFTQLRYSFLVLLGALTGLFVTYLLPWLLFFAFPGEAWLAVDTTIAMMAATFAVAVKFYGLPWPWALTLPLAALFYAYATCVSAVRYWLGRGGQWKGRAQAPLKT
;
A
#
# COMPACT_ATOMS: atom_id res chain seq x y z
N SER A 1 8.66 -4.95 27.79
CA SER A 1 7.94 -6.05 27.11
C SER A 1 7.63 -5.61 25.68
N GLU A 2 8.40 -6.07 24.70
CA GLU A 2 8.09 -5.79 23.28
C GLU A 2 6.90 -6.64 22.84
N VAL A 3 5.98 -6.03 22.09
CA VAL A 3 4.69 -6.64 21.71
C VAL A 3 4.84 -7.63 20.55
N ILE A 4 5.96 -7.60 19.83
CA ILE A 4 6.27 -8.45 18.67
C ILE A 4 7.63 -9.10 18.90
N GLU A 5 7.63 -10.38 19.24
CA GLU A 5 8.84 -11.16 19.54
C GLU A 5 9.78 -11.23 18.33
N ASP A 6 9.25 -11.27 17.11
CA ASP A 6 10.05 -11.29 15.87
C ASP A 6 10.92 -10.03 15.72
N CYS A 7 10.42 -8.87 16.14
CA CYS A 7 11.18 -7.62 16.09
C CYS A 7 12.28 -7.58 17.16
N ALA A 8 12.02 -8.15 18.34
CA ALA A 8 13.00 -8.28 19.41
C ALA A 8 14.15 -9.21 18.97
N LEU A 9 13.81 -10.36 18.40
CA LEU A 9 14.78 -11.31 17.84
C LEU A 9 15.59 -10.68 16.71
N ALA A 10 14.94 -9.99 15.77
CA ALA A 10 15.62 -9.28 14.69
C ALA A 10 16.59 -8.21 15.23
N ARG A 11 16.23 -7.49 16.31
CA ARG A 11 17.12 -6.53 16.95
C ARG A 11 18.32 -7.21 17.58
N ALA A 12 18.12 -8.32 18.29
CA ALA A 12 19.20 -9.09 18.91
C ALA A 12 20.19 -9.63 17.85
N VAL A 13 19.70 -10.17 16.74
CA VAL A 13 20.54 -10.66 15.61
C VAL A 13 21.37 -9.53 15.01
N LYS A 14 20.80 -8.33 14.85
CA LYS A 14 21.57 -7.16 14.37
C LYS A 14 22.62 -6.72 15.37
N GLN A 15 22.31 -6.73 16.67
CA GLN A 15 23.25 -6.36 17.72
C GLN A 15 24.42 -7.34 17.83
N SER A 16 24.20 -8.62 17.50
CA SER A 16 25.26 -9.64 17.43
C SER A 16 26.05 -9.62 16.11
N GLY A 17 25.86 -8.61 15.24
CA GLY A 17 26.56 -8.49 13.95
C GLY A 17 26.00 -9.37 12.82
N GLY A 18 24.88 -10.05 13.05
CA GLY A 18 24.20 -10.87 12.04
C GLY A 18 23.51 -10.03 10.96
N LYS A 19 23.39 -10.60 9.75
CA LYS A 19 22.67 -9.98 8.63
C LYS A 19 21.29 -10.61 8.49
N ILE A 20 20.28 -9.77 8.33
CA ILE A 20 18.91 -10.19 8.05
C ILE A 20 18.67 -10.09 6.55
N ARG A 21 18.09 -11.12 5.94
CA ARG A 21 17.66 -11.13 4.54
C ARG A 21 16.16 -11.35 4.47
N LEU A 22 15.48 -10.57 3.64
CA LEU A 22 14.08 -10.79 3.30
C LEU A 22 14.04 -11.44 1.91
N GLY A 23 13.56 -12.68 1.86
CA GLY A 23 13.38 -13.43 0.62
C GLY A 23 11.91 -13.54 0.26
N LEU A 24 11.60 -13.51 -1.04
CA LEU A 24 10.27 -13.81 -1.54
C LEU A 24 10.17 -15.32 -1.77
N THR A 25 9.16 -15.98 -1.19
CA THR A 25 8.95 -17.43 -1.32
C THR A 25 7.49 -17.74 -1.61
N ARG A 26 7.24 -18.85 -2.31
CA ARG A 26 5.89 -19.41 -2.50
C ARG A 26 5.55 -20.50 -1.48
N SER A 27 6.52 -20.93 -0.68
CA SER A 27 6.36 -22.03 0.27
C SER A 27 5.78 -21.60 1.62
N SER A 28 5.70 -20.28 1.87
CA SER A 28 5.12 -19.72 3.09
C SER A 28 3.76 -19.11 2.77
N VAL A 29 2.72 -19.59 3.45
CA VAL A 29 1.34 -19.13 3.26
C VAL A 29 0.85 -18.54 4.58
N SER A 30 0.27 -17.34 4.52
CA SER A 30 -0.35 -16.71 5.69
C SER A 30 -1.60 -17.50 6.09
N LEU A 31 -1.64 -18.00 7.33
CA LEU A 31 -2.85 -18.62 7.91
C LEU A 31 -3.97 -17.60 8.17
N ARG A 32 -3.64 -16.29 8.18
CA ARG A 32 -4.63 -15.21 8.20
C ARG A 32 -4.89 -14.77 6.78
N GLY A 33 -5.88 -15.41 6.16
CA GLY A 33 -6.51 -14.91 4.93
C GLY A 33 -7.31 -13.64 5.23
N TYR A 34 -7.34 -12.73 4.26
CA TYR A 34 -8.29 -11.62 4.26
C TYR A 34 -9.37 -11.93 3.23
N ASP A 35 -10.46 -12.55 3.67
CA ASP A 35 -11.51 -13.05 2.77
C ASP A 35 -12.46 -11.93 2.29
N SER A 36 -12.21 -10.68 2.67
CA SER A 36 -13.03 -9.53 2.27
C SER A 36 -12.21 -8.28 1.99
N PHE A 37 -12.73 -7.44 1.10
CA PHE A 37 -12.21 -6.09 0.85
C PHE A 37 -12.17 -5.24 2.13
N ALA A 38 -13.14 -5.41 3.03
CA ALA A 38 -13.14 -4.73 4.33
C ALA A 38 -11.92 -5.14 5.17
N GLY A 39 -11.57 -6.43 5.18
CA GLY A 39 -10.37 -6.94 5.83
C GLY A 39 -9.08 -6.34 5.27
N ILE A 40 -8.96 -6.27 3.94
CA ILE A 40 -7.79 -5.67 3.26
C ILE A 40 -7.71 -4.17 3.55
N ARG A 41 -8.84 -3.45 3.48
CA ARG A 41 -8.92 -2.04 3.85
C ARG A 41 -8.46 -1.84 5.29
N ASP A 42 -8.91 -2.67 6.21
CA ASP A 42 -8.59 -2.55 7.63
C ASP A 42 -7.13 -2.89 7.94
N LEU A 43 -6.53 -3.81 7.16
CA LEU A 43 -5.09 -4.09 7.18
C LEU A 43 -4.30 -2.82 6.81
N ILE A 44 -4.63 -2.19 5.68
CA ILE A 44 -3.95 -0.97 5.21
C ILE A 44 -4.21 0.20 6.17
N ALA A 45 -5.47 0.42 6.53
CA ALA A 45 -5.90 1.56 7.35
C ALA A 45 -5.34 1.52 8.77
N ARG A 46 -4.84 0.38 9.24
CA ARG A 46 -4.17 0.29 10.53
C ARG A 46 -2.82 1.01 10.57
N VAL A 47 -2.11 1.07 9.44
CA VAL A 47 -0.72 1.54 9.38
C VAL A 47 -0.50 2.72 8.44
N ALA A 48 -1.39 2.96 7.47
CA ALA A 48 -1.14 3.92 6.41
C ALA A 48 -0.88 5.35 6.96
N PHE A 49 -1.73 5.86 7.86
CA PHE A 49 -1.55 7.21 8.39
C PHE A 49 -0.39 7.32 9.40
N THR A 50 -0.06 6.22 10.08
CA THR A 50 1.10 6.19 10.99
C THR A 50 2.41 6.24 10.20
N GLN A 51 2.48 5.56 9.05
CA GLN A 51 3.61 5.66 8.11
C GLN A 51 3.77 7.08 7.55
N LEU A 52 2.66 7.79 7.36
CA LEU A 52 2.65 9.21 6.97
C LEU A 52 2.97 10.17 8.14
N ARG A 53 3.43 9.64 9.29
CA ARG A 53 3.80 10.38 10.50
C ARG A 53 2.68 11.31 10.99
N TYR A 54 1.43 10.92 10.79
CA TYR A 54 0.24 11.71 11.13
C TYR A 54 0.19 13.10 10.47
N SER A 55 0.92 13.30 9.36
CA SER A 55 0.99 14.59 8.67
C SER A 55 -0.03 14.67 7.54
N PHE A 56 -0.91 15.68 7.60
CA PHE A 56 -1.90 15.94 6.57
C PHE A 56 -1.28 16.39 5.24
N LEU A 57 -0.19 17.17 5.30
CA LEU A 57 0.51 17.61 4.09
C LEU A 57 1.12 16.42 3.33
N VAL A 58 1.72 15.48 4.06
CA VAL A 58 2.30 14.26 3.45
C VAL A 58 1.18 13.35 2.93
N LEU A 59 0.04 13.27 3.62
CA LEU A 59 -1.14 12.56 3.13
C LEU A 59 -1.61 13.14 1.79
N LEU A 60 -1.79 14.47 1.70
CA LEU A 60 -2.21 15.11 0.45
C LEU A 60 -1.19 14.88 -0.66
N GLY A 61 0.11 15.03 -0.36
CA GLY A 61 1.17 14.72 -1.32
C GLY A 61 1.15 13.26 -1.79
N ALA A 62 0.90 12.31 -0.90
CA ALA A 62 0.79 10.89 -1.24
C ALA A 62 -0.43 10.61 -2.12
N LEU A 63 -1.60 11.19 -1.81
CA LEU A 63 -2.81 11.05 -2.62
C LEU A 63 -2.64 11.67 -4.01
N THR A 64 -2.04 12.86 -4.08
CA THR A 64 -1.72 13.53 -5.36
C THR A 64 -0.72 12.70 -6.16
N GLY A 65 0.34 12.18 -5.53
CA GLY A 65 1.30 11.31 -6.19
C GLY A 65 0.63 10.05 -6.74
N LEU A 66 -0.25 9.41 -5.94
CA LEU A 66 -1.00 8.25 -6.39
C LEU A 66 -1.91 8.57 -7.59
N PHE A 67 -2.59 9.72 -7.55
CA PHE A 67 -3.45 10.17 -8.64
C PHE A 67 -2.64 10.43 -9.92
N VAL A 68 -1.56 11.22 -9.83
CA VAL A 68 -0.71 11.59 -10.97
C VAL A 68 -0.03 10.36 -11.58
N THR A 69 0.44 9.42 -10.76
CA THR A 69 1.14 8.24 -11.27
C THR A 69 0.17 7.21 -11.87
N TYR A 70 -0.95 6.94 -11.21
CA TYR A 70 -1.77 5.77 -11.56
C TYR A 70 -3.07 6.10 -12.29
N LEU A 71 -3.62 7.33 -12.17
CA LEU A 71 -4.92 7.69 -12.74
C LEU A 71 -4.79 8.70 -13.89
N LEU A 72 -3.92 9.69 -13.74
CA LEU A 72 -3.75 10.75 -14.72
C LEU A 72 -3.44 10.23 -16.14
N PRO A 73 -2.56 9.22 -16.35
CA PRO A 73 -2.31 8.69 -17.70
C PRO A 73 -3.58 8.14 -18.36
N TRP A 74 -4.44 7.45 -17.60
CA TRP A 74 -5.70 6.91 -18.11
C TRP A 74 -6.71 8.01 -18.43
N LEU A 75 -6.80 9.04 -17.58
CA LEU A 75 -7.67 10.19 -17.85
C LEU A 75 -7.25 10.92 -19.13
N LEU A 76 -5.94 11.14 -19.32
CA LEU A 76 -5.40 11.76 -20.54
C LEU A 76 -5.63 10.90 -21.78
N PHE A 77 -5.48 9.57 -21.65
CA PHE A 77 -5.72 8.62 -22.74
C PHE A 77 -7.16 8.73 -23.30
N PHE A 78 -8.16 8.84 -22.42
CA PHE A 78 -9.55 8.97 -22.83
C PHE A 78 -9.96 10.40 -23.22
N ALA A 79 -9.37 11.43 -22.60
CA ALA A 79 -9.75 12.82 -22.82
C ALA A 79 -9.14 13.43 -24.10
N PHE A 80 -7.95 13.00 -24.50
CA PHE A 80 -7.22 13.59 -25.64
C PHE A 80 -6.69 12.49 -26.59
N PRO A 81 -7.59 11.86 -27.37
CA PRO A 81 -7.17 10.91 -28.38
C PRO A 81 -6.31 11.63 -29.45
N GLY A 82 -5.03 11.25 -29.57
CA GLY A 82 -4.13 11.71 -30.62
C GLY A 82 -3.08 12.76 -30.24
N GLU A 83 -3.29 13.63 -29.25
CA GLU A 83 -2.40 14.79 -29.05
C GLU A 83 -1.16 14.55 -28.16
N ALA A 84 -1.05 13.38 -27.50
CA ALA A 84 0.15 13.00 -26.74
C ALA A 84 0.32 11.47 -26.59
N TRP A 85 -0.22 10.70 -27.55
CA TRP A 85 -0.38 9.25 -27.43
C TRP A 85 0.93 8.53 -27.06
N LEU A 86 2.05 8.90 -27.66
CA LEU A 86 3.31 8.19 -27.42
C LEU A 86 3.78 8.28 -25.95
N ALA A 87 3.62 9.43 -25.28
CA ALA A 87 3.99 9.58 -23.87
C ALA A 87 3.00 8.91 -22.91
N VAL A 88 1.70 9.01 -23.23
CA VAL A 88 0.63 8.42 -22.42
C VAL A 88 0.65 6.89 -22.51
N ASP A 89 0.73 6.35 -23.73
CA ASP A 89 0.75 4.92 -24.00
C ASP A 89 1.99 4.26 -23.43
N THR A 90 3.17 4.89 -23.57
CA THR A 90 4.41 4.37 -22.98
C THR A 90 4.34 4.34 -21.45
N THR A 91 3.74 5.35 -20.83
CA THR A 91 3.54 5.38 -19.38
C THR A 91 2.60 4.26 -18.92
N ILE A 92 1.47 4.08 -19.60
CA ILE A 92 0.52 2.98 -19.32
C ILE A 92 1.19 1.62 -19.54
N ALA A 93 1.95 1.46 -20.62
CA ALA A 93 2.66 0.22 -20.94
C ALA A 93 3.75 -0.10 -19.90
N MET A 94 4.57 0.87 -19.50
CA MET A 94 5.59 0.68 -18.44
C MET A 94 4.95 0.30 -17.11
N MET A 95 3.85 0.97 -16.75
CA MET A 95 3.09 0.66 -15.55
C MET A 95 2.50 -0.76 -15.60
N ALA A 96 1.91 -1.16 -16.71
CA ALA A 96 1.39 -2.51 -16.89
C ALA A 96 2.50 -3.57 -16.89
N ALA A 97 3.62 -3.31 -17.56
CA ALA A 97 4.76 -4.23 -17.65
C ALA A 97 5.41 -4.48 -16.29
N THR A 98 5.61 -3.42 -15.49
CA THR A 98 6.16 -3.54 -14.14
C THR A 98 5.23 -4.34 -13.22
N PHE A 99 3.92 -4.08 -13.28
CA PHE A 99 2.95 -4.84 -12.49
C PHE A 99 2.76 -6.27 -12.98
N ALA A 100 2.92 -6.53 -14.29
CA ALA A 100 2.82 -7.87 -14.86
C ALA A 100 3.83 -8.85 -14.24
N VAL A 101 5.01 -8.38 -13.80
CA VAL A 101 5.97 -9.21 -13.06
C VAL A 101 5.36 -9.74 -11.76
N ALA A 102 4.66 -8.89 -11.00
CA ALA A 102 3.97 -9.29 -9.78
C ALA A 102 2.79 -10.23 -10.09
N VAL A 103 1.97 -9.90 -11.10
CA VAL A 103 0.84 -10.74 -11.54
C VAL A 103 1.30 -12.15 -11.92
N LYS A 104 2.38 -12.26 -12.71
CA LYS A 104 3.01 -13.54 -13.08
C LYS A 104 3.61 -14.26 -11.87
N PHE A 105 4.19 -13.52 -10.92
CA PHE A 105 4.70 -14.09 -9.69
C PHE A 105 3.59 -14.73 -8.84
N TYR A 106 2.38 -14.19 -8.85
CA TYR A 106 1.24 -14.78 -8.14
C TYR A 106 0.40 -15.75 -8.99
N GLY A 107 0.78 -16.00 -10.25
CA GLY A 107 0.08 -16.94 -11.14
C GLY A 107 -1.26 -16.44 -11.66
N LEU A 108 -1.51 -15.13 -11.64
CA LEU A 108 -2.74 -14.53 -12.15
C LEU A 108 -2.66 -14.33 -13.67
N PRO A 109 -3.81 -14.27 -14.37
CA PRO A 109 -3.83 -14.03 -15.81
C PRO A 109 -3.40 -12.58 -16.14
N TRP A 110 -2.75 -12.39 -17.30
CA TRP A 110 -2.15 -11.12 -17.71
C TRP A 110 -3.08 -9.89 -17.69
N PRO A 111 -4.39 -9.97 -18.00
CA PRO A 111 -5.29 -8.82 -17.93
C PRO A 111 -5.34 -8.12 -16.55
N TRP A 112 -4.98 -8.83 -15.46
CA TRP A 112 -4.85 -8.21 -14.14
C TRP A 112 -3.76 -7.14 -14.09
N ALA A 113 -2.81 -7.12 -15.02
CA ALA A 113 -1.81 -6.05 -15.11
C ALA A 113 -2.46 -4.66 -15.30
N LEU A 114 -3.65 -4.61 -15.90
CA LEU A 114 -4.39 -3.38 -16.18
C LEU A 114 -5.28 -2.92 -15.01
N THR A 115 -5.44 -3.73 -13.96
CA THR A 115 -6.27 -3.37 -12.80
C THR A 115 -5.54 -2.51 -11.77
N LEU A 116 -4.28 -2.17 -12.02
CA LEU A 116 -3.46 -1.34 -11.14
C LEU A 116 -4.08 0.03 -10.77
N PRO A 117 -4.68 0.82 -11.68
CA PRO A 117 -5.40 2.05 -11.32
C PRO A 117 -6.53 1.81 -10.31
N LEU A 118 -7.26 0.69 -10.41
CA LEU A 118 -8.31 0.34 -9.46
C LEU A 118 -7.72 -0.01 -8.09
N ALA A 119 -6.60 -0.72 -8.06
CA ALA A 119 -5.88 -1.01 -6.82
C ALA A 119 -5.36 0.27 -6.15
N ALA A 120 -4.85 1.23 -6.94
CA ALA A 120 -4.42 2.53 -6.46
C ALA A 120 -5.59 3.32 -5.85
N LEU A 121 -6.74 3.38 -6.52
CA LEU A 121 -7.96 4.00 -5.97
C LEU A 121 -8.36 3.41 -4.62
N PHE A 122 -8.36 2.07 -4.53
CA PHE A 122 -8.67 1.39 -3.28
C PHE A 122 -7.66 1.69 -2.18
N TYR A 123 -6.36 1.75 -2.52
CA TYR A 123 -5.30 2.10 -1.59
C TYR A 123 -5.41 3.54 -1.08
N ALA A 124 -5.71 4.51 -1.97
CA ALA A 124 -6.02 5.88 -1.59
C ALA A 124 -7.20 5.95 -0.62
N TYR A 125 -8.30 5.27 -0.95
CA TYR A 125 -9.47 5.17 -0.08
C TYR A 125 -9.11 4.61 1.31
N ALA A 126 -8.38 3.49 1.37
CA ALA A 126 -7.98 2.88 2.64
C ALA A 126 -7.05 3.82 3.45
N THR A 127 -6.20 4.58 2.77
CA THR A 127 -5.33 5.60 3.39
C THR A 127 -6.15 6.74 3.98
N CYS A 128 -7.18 7.24 3.27
CA CYS A 128 -8.11 8.22 3.81
C CYS A 128 -8.87 7.67 5.03
N VAL A 129 -9.33 6.41 4.99
CA VAL A 129 -9.98 5.75 6.13
C VAL A 129 -9.03 5.68 7.33
N SER A 130 -7.73 5.46 7.12
CA SER A 130 -6.71 5.52 8.17
C SER A 130 -6.66 6.89 8.86
N ALA A 131 -6.62 7.96 8.07
CA ALA A 131 -6.60 9.33 8.58
C ALA A 131 -7.87 9.68 9.35
N VAL A 132 -9.04 9.31 8.81
CA VAL A 132 -10.34 9.49 9.49
C VAL A 132 -10.39 8.73 10.81
N ARG A 133 -9.93 7.47 10.84
CA ARG A 133 -9.86 6.69 12.08
C ARG A 133 -8.97 7.35 13.13
N TYR A 134 -7.86 7.93 12.72
CA TYR A 134 -7.00 8.69 13.62
C TYR A 134 -7.71 9.94 14.17
N TRP A 135 -8.37 10.72 13.33
CA TRP A 135 -9.14 11.89 13.77
C TRP A 135 -10.28 11.56 14.72
N LEU A 136 -10.93 10.41 14.54
CA LEU A 136 -11.97 9.89 15.43
C LEU A 136 -11.43 9.26 16.73
N GLY A 137 -10.13 9.40 17.03
CA GLY A 137 -9.51 8.83 18.23
C GLY A 137 -9.41 7.30 18.23
N ARG A 138 -9.65 6.66 17.08
CA ARG A 138 -9.54 5.20 16.88
C ARG A 138 -8.22 4.80 16.20
N GLY A 139 -7.25 5.73 16.15
CA GLY A 139 -5.94 5.50 15.56
C GLY A 139 -5.11 4.46 16.34
N GLY A 140 -4.43 3.57 15.62
CA GLY A 140 -3.46 2.64 16.22
C GLY A 140 -4.07 1.48 17.03
N GLN A 141 -5.31 1.05 16.75
CA GLN A 141 -5.83 -0.17 17.37
C GLN A 141 -5.08 -1.41 16.88
N TRP A 142 -4.21 -1.95 17.72
CA TRP A 142 -3.58 -3.27 17.54
C TRP A 142 -4.10 -4.22 18.63
N LYS A 143 -4.95 -5.18 18.25
CA LYS A 143 -5.57 -6.17 19.17
C LYS A 143 -6.22 -5.52 20.41
N GLY A 144 -7.10 -4.52 20.22
CA GLY A 144 -7.82 -3.87 21.33
C GLY A 144 -7.01 -2.86 22.15
N ARG A 145 -5.76 -2.57 21.78
CA ARG A 145 -4.93 -1.54 22.41
C ARG A 145 -4.77 -0.35 21.47
N ALA A 146 -5.18 0.85 21.89
CA ALA A 146 -5.00 2.09 21.15
C ALA A 146 -3.56 2.60 21.30
N GLN A 147 -2.89 2.89 20.19
CA GLN A 147 -1.51 3.39 20.15
C GLN A 147 -1.38 4.78 19.51
N ALA A 148 -2.48 5.45 19.17
CA ALA A 148 -2.39 6.87 18.80
C ALA A 148 -2.04 7.67 20.06
N PRO A 149 -1.02 8.57 20.02
CA PRO A 149 -0.84 9.52 21.09
C PRO A 149 -2.14 10.33 21.23
N LEU A 150 -2.67 10.37 22.45
CA LEU A 150 -3.78 11.26 22.80
C LEU A 150 -3.35 12.69 22.48
N LYS A 151 -4.23 13.45 21.81
CA LYS A 151 -4.05 14.90 21.67
C LYS A 151 -3.91 15.50 23.06
N THR A 152 -2.69 15.93 23.40
CA THR A 152 -2.46 16.98 24.41
C THR A 152 -2.69 18.33 23.78
#